data_AF-A0A348NRM6-F1
#
_entry.id   AF-A0A348NRM6-F1
#
_cell.length_a   1.000
_cell.length_b   1.000
_cell.length_c   1.000
_cell.angle_alpha   90.00
_cell.angle_beta   90.00
_cell.angle_gamma   90.00
#
_symmetry.space_group_name_H-M   'P 1'
#
loop_
_entity.id
_entity.type
_entity.pdbx_description
1 polymer ?
#
loop_
_entity_poly.entity_id
_entity_poly.type
_entity_poly.pdbx_seq_one_letter_code
_entity_poly.pdbx_strand_id
1 'polypeptide(L)' 'MIAEGISSTDPDEANELFQQAQEILLQDLPATPLWYSNVTGGYTDEVDNVEFGWNSVPLYHDITKG' A
#
# COMPACT_ATOMS: atom_id res chain seq x y z
N MET A 1 -17.73 -9.84 -5.28
CA MET A 1 -17.14 -8.78 -4.42
C MET A 1 -15.82 -8.23 -4.96
N ILE A 2 -14.68 -8.95 -4.93
CA ILE A 2 -13.40 -8.40 -5.43
C ILE A 2 -13.47 -8.00 -6.93
N ALA A 3 -13.99 -8.89 -7.79
CA ALA A 3 -14.12 -8.60 -9.22
C ALA A 3 -15.11 -7.45 -9.52
N GLU A 4 -16.16 -7.33 -8.71
CA GLU A 4 -17.17 -6.27 -8.82
C GLU A 4 -16.60 -4.91 -8.39
N GLY A 5 -15.87 -4.87 -7.26
CA GLY A 5 -15.19 -3.65 -6.79
C GLY A 5 -14.12 -3.16 -7.77
N ILE A 6 -13.39 -4.07 -8.44
CA ILE A 6 -12.45 -3.72 -9.51
C ILE A 6 -13.16 -3.13 -10.73
N SER A 7 -14.41 -3.53 -11.00
CA SER A 7 -15.17 -3.10 -12.17
C SER A 7 -16.02 -1.84 -11.96
N SER A 8 -16.21 -1.38 -10.71
CA SER A 8 -16.96 -0.15 -10.43
C SER A 8 -16.14 1.08 -10.84
N THR A 9 -16.84 2.07 -11.38
CA THR A 9 -16.25 3.37 -11.74
C THR A 9 -16.39 4.42 -10.63
N ASP A 10 -17.11 4.08 -9.54
CA ASP A 10 -17.26 4.92 -8.35
C ASP A 10 -16.33 4.40 -7.23
N PRO A 11 -15.34 5.20 -6.78
CA PRO A 11 -14.45 4.80 -5.69
C PRO A 11 -15.16 4.43 -4.39
N ASP A 12 -16.28 5.09 -4.06
CA ASP A 12 -16.99 4.83 -2.80
C ASP A 12 -17.69 3.46 -2.85
N GLU A 13 -18.35 3.16 -3.98
CA GLU A 13 -18.97 1.84 -4.22
C GLU A 13 -17.92 0.72 -4.27
N ALA A 14 -16.78 0.96 -4.92
CA ALA A 14 -15.68 0.00 -4.95
C ALA A 14 -15.15 -0.30 -3.53
N ASN A 15 -15.01 0.72 -2.69
CA ASN A 15 -14.56 0.58 -1.31
C ASN A 15 -15.54 -0.21 -0.45
N GLU A 16 -16.86 -0.05 -0.63
CA GLU A 16 -17.86 -0.87 0.07
C GLU A 16 -17.75 -2.35 -0.33
N LEU A 17 -17.58 -2.63 -1.61
CA LEU A 17 -17.42 -4.00 -2.13
C LEU A 17 -16.12 -4.66 -1.63
N PHE A 18 -15.03 -3.90 -1.50
CA PHE A 18 -13.78 -4.39 -0.92
C PHE A 18 -13.87 -4.64 0.57
N GLN A 19 -14.65 -3.84 1.31
CA GLN A 19 -14.90 -4.08 2.74
C GLN A 19 -15.69 -5.37 2.96
N GLN A 20 -16.74 -5.62 2.19
CA GLN A 20 -17.52 -6.86 2.28
C GLN A 20 -16.64 -8.11 1.98
N ALA A 21 -15.72 -8.02 1.01
CA ALA A 21 -14.77 -9.09 0.75
C ALA A 21 -13.85 -9.35 1.96
N GLN A 22 -13.40 -8.29 2.64
CA GLN A 22 -12.55 -8.42 3.83
C GLN A 22 -13.29 -9.03 5.03
N GLU A 23 -14.60 -8.80 5.19
CA GLU A 23 -15.41 -9.44 6.23
C GLU A 23 -15.42 -10.98 6.08
N ILE A 24 -15.50 -11.47 4.85
CA ILE A 24 -15.41 -12.92 4.57
C ILE A 24 -14.02 -13.44 4.89
N LEU A 25 -12.97 -12.72 4.49
CA LEU A 25 -11.59 -13.11 4.83
C LEU A 25 -11.35 -13.13 6.35
N LEU A 26 -12.04 -12.27 7.11
CA LEU A 26 -11.97 -12.28 8.57
C LEU A 26 -12.71 -13.49 9.18
N GLN A 27 -13.80 -13.94 8.57
CA GLN A 27 -14.54 -15.13 9.00
C GLN A 27 -13.80 -16.42 8.67
N ASP A 28 -13.29 -16.54 7.43
CA ASP A 28 -12.60 -17.72 6.94
C ASP A 28 -11.13 -17.80 7.42
N LEU A 29 -10.57 -16.66 7.82
CA LEU A 29 -9.22 -16.46 8.35
C LEU A 29 -8.12 -17.29 7.62
N PRO A 30 -8.04 -17.26 6.28
CA PRO A 30 -7.10 -18.09 5.52
C PRO A 30 -5.62 -17.73 5.78
N ALA A 31 -5.37 -16.53 6.29
CA ALA A 31 -4.08 -16.09 6.82
C ALA A 31 -4.34 -15.17 8.01
N THR A 32 -3.49 -15.24 9.04
CA THR A 32 -3.58 -14.34 10.20
C THR A 32 -2.77 -13.06 9.93
N PRO A 33 -3.41 -11.88 9.76
CA PRO A 33 -2.69 -10.62 9.61
C PRO A 33 -1.98 -10.28 10.93
N LEU A 34 -0.67 -10.00 10.87
CA LEU A 34 0.16 -9.74 12.05
C LEU A 34 0.37 -8.24 12.31
N TRP A 35 0.86 -7.49 11.31
CA TRP A 35 1.09 -6.04 11.38
C TRP A 35 1.27 -5.43 9.99
N TYR A 36 1.01 -4.12 9.88
CA TYR A 36 1.43 -3.30 8.75
C TYR A 36 2.84 -2.76 9.03
N SER A 37 3.78 -3.00 8.12
CA SER A 37 5.16 -2.54 8.29
C SER A 37 5.28 -1.02 8.07
N ASN A 38 5.95 -0.33 8.99
CA ASN A 38 6.40 1.04 8.76
C ASN A 38 7.67 1.04 7.90
N VAL A 39 7.83 2.05 7.05
CA VAL A 39 9.04 2.22 6.23
C VAL A 39 10.20 2.59 7.13
N THR A 40 11.29 1.83 7.05
CA THR A 40 12.58 2.18 7.64
C THR A 40 13.63 2.12 6.55
N GLY A 41 14.32 3.22 6.30
CA GLY A 41 15.38 3.29 5.29
C GLY A 41 16.47 4.25 5.70
N GLY A 42 17.67 4.05 5.14
CA GLY A 42 18.85 4.88 5.39
C GLY A 42 19.54 5.25 4.08
N TYR A 43 20.10 6.45 4.04
CA TYR A 43 20.88 6.99 2.93
C TYR A 43 22.14 7.69 3.47
N THR A 44 23.12 7.95 2.61
CA THR A 44 24.37 8.62 3.00
C THR A 44 24.16 10.13 3.04
N ASP A 45 24.98 10.87 3.79
CA ASP A 45 24.94 12.35 3.76
C ASP A 45 25.47 12.95 2.42
N GLU A 46 25.85 12.12 1.45
CA GLU A 46 26.33 12.54 0.12
C GLU A 46 25.20 12.61 -0.93
N VAL A 47 23.97 12.28 -0.55
CA VAL A 47 22.81 12.33 -1.44
C VAL A 47 21.69 13.16 -0.84
N ASP A 48 21.02 13.91 -1.71
CA ASP A 48 19.90 14.77 -1.38
C ASP A 48 18.59 14.22 -1.98
N ASN A 49 17.47 14.74 -1.49
CA ASN A 49 16.13 14.49 -2.04
C ASN A 49 15.68 13.01 -1.97
N VAL A 50 16.03 12.32 -0.88
CA VAL A 50 15.60 10.93 -0.65
C VAL A 50 14.22 10.90 -0.02
N GLU A 51 13.21 10.60 -0.85
CA GLU A 51 11.82 10.37 -0.42
C GLU A 51 11.39 8.92 -0.64
N PHE A 52 10.57 8.39 0.26
CA PHE A 52 9.98 7.05 0.15
C PHE A 52 8.54 7.14 -0.34
N GLY A 53 8.22 6.44 -1.43
CA GLY A 53 6.88 6.40 -1.99
C GLY A 53 5.87 5.65 -1.13
N TRP A 54 4.60 5.70 -1.53
CA TRP A 54 3.48 5.04 -0.84
C TRP A 54 3.67 3.53 -0.64
N ASN A 55 4.46 2.90 -1.52
CA ASN A 55 4.82 1.48 -1.48
C ASN A 55 6.12 1.21 -0.69
N SER A 56 6.63 2.20 0.05
CA SER A 56 7.84 2.10 0.86
C SER A 56 9.16 1.98 0.07
N VAL A 57 9.14 2.23 -1.25
CA VAL A 57 10.34 2.21 -2.10
C VAL A 57 10.84 3.65 -2.33
N PRO A 58 12.17 3.90 -2.26
CA PRO A 58 12.73 5.21 -2.60
C PRO A 58 12.34 5.67 -4.01
N LEU A 59 12.05 6.95 -4.16
CA LEU A 59 11.84 7.58 -5.46
C LEU A 59 13.20 7.82 -6.15
N TYR A 60 13.78 6.76 -6.72
CA TYR A 60 15.15 6.81 -7.27
C TYR A 60 15.41 7.89 -8.32
N HIS A 61 14.38 8.31 -9.05
CA HIS A 61 14.50 9.34 -10.09
C HIS A 61 14.66 10.75 -9.50
N ASP A 62 14.29 10.94 -8.23
CA ASP A 62 14.34 12.22 -7.55
C ASP A 62 15.65 12.42 -6.76
N ILE A 63 16.40 11.34 -6.50
CA ILE A 63 17.64 11.38 -5.70
C ILE A 63 18.76 12.07 -6.49
N THR A 64 19.41 13.05 -5.85
CA THR A 64 20.55 13.77 -6.42
C THR A 64 21.81 13.56 -5.58
N LYS A 65 22.98 13.75 -6.21
CA LYS A 65 24.27 13.75 -5.50
C LYS A 65 24.57 15.16 -5.00
N GLY A 66 24.98 15.27 -3.73
CA GLY A 66 25.47 16.50 -3.10
C GLY A 66 26.85 16.94 -3.57
#